data_AF-A0A1Y2G045-F1
#
_entry.id   AF-A0A1Y2G045-F1
#
_cell.length_a   1.000
_cell.length_b   1.000
_cell.length_c   1.000
_cell.angle_alpha   90.00
_cell.angle_beta   90.00
_cell.angle_gamma   90.00
#
_symmetry.space_group_name_H-M   'P 1'
#
loop_
_entity.id
_entity.type
_entity.pdbx_description
1 polymer ?
#
loop_
_entity_poly.entity_id
_entity_poly.type
_entity_poly.pdbx_seq_one_letter_code
_entity_poly.pdbx_strand_id
1 'polypeptide(L)'
;MLTFLPLPRSLIFLESSEQILKRKMDEDPQYISPSKKMRIEEGWREYRASDGKWSRYHPLGSQCWRILKTRPMHLGDQVHIPSLGLTPKEFEEYNSGFIITDQMLELWKEISAEQRFSFRRVLSGPMGVGKSYLSYFLAAKGYAEGWLTLYIPDAAILNESSDTKSAKALLRRFFAFNRDILTASDLESLLDFSEVIDCSIVAARAVFDLFKQKERKTLFIIDEHGELFQKEPYVPDKYPFLKHLMNLNLWQSHYKGSRVIFTGTAHAKYELQIM
;
A
#
# COMPACT_ATOMS: atom_id res chain seq x y z
N MET A 1 14.52 -4.81 84.43
CA MET A 1 15.87 -4.24 84.25
C MET A 1 15.91 -3.64 82.85
N LEU A 2 16.25 -2.36 82.75
CA LEU A 2 16.54 -1.57 81.53
C LEU A 2 15.35 -1.13 80.64
N THR A 3 14.82 0.04 81.03
CA THR A 3 14.49 1.23 80.22
C THR A 3 14.45 1.12 78.69
N PHE A 4 13.31 1.46 78.09
CA PHE A 4 13.26 2.10 76.77
C PHE A 4 12.55 3.47 76.91
N LEU A 5 13.30 4.52 76.59
CA LEU A 5 12.89 5.92 76.50
C LEU A 5 11.78 6.09 75.45
N PRO A 6 10.81 7.00 75.64
CA PRO A 6 9.99 7.50 74.54
C PRO A 6 10.81 8.53 73.75
N LEU A 7 11.31 8.15 72.57
CA LEU A 7 11.91 9.10 71.63
C LEU A 7 10.82 9.86 70.84
N PRO A 8 11.10 11.11 70.45
CA PRO A 8 10.09 12.14 70.19
C PRO A 8 9.35 11.92 68.88
N ARG A 9 8.07 12.32 68.88
CA ARG A 9 7.28 12.58 67.66
C ARG A 9 7.94 13.70 66.86
N SER A 10 8.93 13.38 66.03
CA SER A 10 9.30 14.23 64.91
C SER A 10 8.13 14.20 63.92
N LEU A 11 7.35 15.28 63.88
CA LEU A 11 6.43 15.56 62.78
C LEU A 11 7.27 15.62 61.48
N ILE A 12 7.30 14.52 60.75
CA ILE A 12 7.70 14.54 59.36
C ILE A 12 6.53 15.20 58.62
N PHE A 13 6.68 16.47 58.27
CA PHE A 13 5.83 17.07 57.24
C PHE A 13 6.08 16.32 55.95
N LEU A 14 5.19 15.39 55.61
CA LEU A 14 5.12 14.82 54.27
C LEU A 14 4.68 15.96 53.34
N GLU A 15 5.64 16.60 52.66
CA GLU A 15 5.33 17.44 51.50
C GLU A 15 4.44 16.61 50.57
N SER A 16 3.28 17.17 50.21
CA SER A 16 2.39 16.49 49.27
C SER A 16 3.07 16.42 47.90
N SER A 17 2.75 15.39 47.13
CA SER A 17 3.29 15.18 45.78
C SER A 17 3.14 16.41 44.88
N GLU A 18 2.13 17.24 45.14
CA GLU A 18 1.87 18.50 44.44
C GLU A 18 2.88 19.60 44.78
N GLN A 19 3.31 19.70 46.05
CA GLN A 19 4.31 20.67 46.49
C GLN A 19 5.69 20.34 45.89
N ILE A 20 6.03 19.05 45.82
CA ILE A 20 7.27 18.55 45.19
C ILE A 20 7.24 18.81 43.67
N LEU A 21 6.08 18.62 43.02
CA LEU A 21 5.93 18.86 41.58
C LEU A 21 6.10 20.33 41.21
N LYS A 22 5.51 21.22 42.01
CA LYS A 22 5.55 22.66 41.76
C LYS A 22 6.98 23.19 41.86
N ARG A 23 7.73 22.73 42.85
CA ARG A 23 9.15 23.08 43.04
C ARG A 23 10.04 22.63 41.87
N LYS A 24 9.79 21.43 41.33
CA LYS A 24 10.51 20.92 40.14
C LYS A 24 10.18 21.66 38.84
N MET A 25 8.98 22.23 38.73
CA MET A 25 8.59 23.05 37.59
C MET A 25 9.18 24.46 37.63
N ASP A 26 9.39 25.01 38.84
CA ASP A 26 9.98 26.34 39.02
C ASP A 26 11.51 26.34 38.86
N GLU A 27 12.19 25.22 39.15
CA GLU A 27 13.65 25.09 39.06
C GLU A 27 14.17 24.75 37.64
N ASP A 28 13.34 24.14 36.78
CA ASP A 28 13.70 23.79 35.40
C ASP A 28 12.52 24.06 34.43
N PRO A 29 12.60 25.13 33.61
CA PRO A 29 11.58 25.47 32.62
C PRO A 29 11.34 24.38 31.55
N GLN A 30 12.20 23.36 31.46
CA GLN A 30 12.06 22.21 30.56
C GLN A 30 11.55 20.95 31.28
N TYR A 31 11.19 21.03 32.56
CA TYR A 31 10.69 19.87 33.31
C TYR A 31 9.31 19.41 32.81
N ILE A 32 9.27 18.23 32.18
CA ILE A 32 8.02 17.56 31.79
C ILE A 32 7.60 16.60 32.89
N SER A 33 6.46 16.90 33.54
CA SER A 33 5.88 16.04 34.58
C SER A 33 5.66 14.58 34.11
N PRO A 34 6.06 13.57 34.91
CA PRO A 34 5.80 12.15 34.63
C PRO A 34 4.32 11.76 34.61
N SER A 35 3.41 12.65 35.02
CA SER A 35 1.95 12.42 34.92
C SER A 35 1.35 12.77 33.56
N LYS A 36 2.14 13.31 32.61
CA LYS A 36 1.89 13.14 31.16
C LYS A 36 2.38 11.77 30.69
N LYS A 37 2.06 10.71 31.45
CA LYS A 37 2.02 9.36 30.89
C LYS A 37 0.88 9.34 29.88
N MET A 38 1.23 9.65 28.64
CA MET A 38 0.83 8.91 27.44
C MET A 38 -0.15 7.78 27.79
N ARG A 39 -1.45 8.09 27.84
CA ARG A 39 -2.44 7.14 27.36
C ARG A 39 -2.35 7.18 25.85
N ILE A 40 -1.29 6.56 25.33
CA ILE A 40 -1.27 6.08 23.95
C ILE A 40 -2.25 4.92 23.96
N GLU A 41 -3.49 5.23 23.59
CA GLU A 41 -4.39 4.22 23.05
C GLU A 41 -3.77 3.76 21.72
N GLU A 42 -3.11 2.61 21.79
CA GLU A 42 -2.85 1.63 20.74
C GLU A 42 -2.84 2.15 19.28
N GLY A 43 -1.62 2.38 18.76
CA GLY A 43 -1.31 2.17 17.34
C GLY A 43 -1.29 3.38 16.40
N TRP A 44 -1.79 4.54 16.81
CA TRP A 44 -1.85 5.73 15.93
C TRP A 44 -0.64 6.65 16.16
N ARG A 45 0.22 6.82 15.15
CA ARG A 45 1.26 7.86 15.14
C ARG A 45 0.93 8.94 14.13
N GLU A 46 1.25 10.19 14.44
CA GLU A 46 1.22 11.26 13.45
C GLU A 46 2.33 11.02 12.41
N TYR A 47 1.95 10.98 11.15
CA TYR A 47 2.83 10.82 10.00
C TYR A 47 2.63 12.00 9.05
N ARG A 48 3.69 12.34 8.32
CA ARG A 48 3.66 13.40 7.31
C ARG A 48 3.38 12.76 5.96
N ALA A 49 2.22 13.06 5.38
CA ALA A 49 1.83 12.62 4.06
C ALA A 49 2.75 13.21 2.98
N SER A 50 2.68 12.67 1.76
CA SER A 50 3.56 13.06 0.64
C SER A 50 3.41 14.54 0.25
N ASP A 51 2.26 15.14 0.52
CA ASP A 51 1.96 16.57 0.33
C ASP A 51 2.43 17.46 1.51
N GLY A 52 3.10 16.87 2.50
CA GLY A 52 3.65 17.56 3.66
C GLY A 52 2.65 17.82 4.79
N LYS A 53 1.38 17.40 4.65
CA LYS A 53 0.33 17.52 5.68
C LYS A 53 0.44 16.41 6.73
N TRP A 54 -0.04 16.68 7.94
CA TRP A 54 -0.03 15.72 9.04
C TRP A 54 -1.32 14.89 9.05
N SER A 55 -1.20 13.57 9.21
CA SER A 55 -2.31 12.63 9.38
C SER A 55 -1.93 11.53 10.38
N ARG A 56 -2.89 10.79 10.96
CA ARG A 56 -2.61 9.73 11.95
C ARG A 56 -2.64 8.34 11.28
N TYR A 57 -1.56 7.58 11.38
CA TYR A 57 -1.42 6.24 10.77
C TYR A 57 -0.40 5.35 11.54
N HIS A 58 -0.40 4.04 11.26
CA HIS A 58 0.51 3.06 11.87
C HIS A 58 1.77 2.84 10.99
N PRO A 59 3.01 3.10 11.47
CA PRO A 59 4.20 3.18 10.61
C PRO A 59 4.88 1.82 10.36
N LEU A 60 5.35 1.58 9.13
CA LEU A 60 6.47 0.70 8.75
C LEU A 60 7.05 1.24 7.41
N GLY A 61 8.35 1.53 7.38
CA GLY A 61 8.97 2.57 6.53
C GLY A 61 9.58 2.16 5.19
N SER A 62 10.07 3.16 4.44
CA SER A 62 10.69 3.05 3.12
C SER A 62 11.99 3.88 3.03
N GLN A 63 13.10 3.28 2.57
CA GLN A 63 14.31 4.03 2.18
C GLN A 63 15.17 3.42 1.05
N CYS A 64 14.72 2.40 0.30
CA CYS A 64 15.60 1.64 -0.62
C CYS A 64 15.48 1.93 -2.13
N TRP A 65 14.72 2.92 -2.60
CA TRP A 65 14.20 2.90 -3.99
C TRP A 65 14.73 3.96 -4.96
N ARG A 66 15.69 4.79 -4.51
CA ARG A 66 16.19 5.94 -5.29
C ARG A 66 16.87 5.54 -6.62
N ILE A 67 17.40 4.31 -6.71
CA ILE A 67 18.15 3.81 -7.87
C ILE A 67 17.30 3.72 -9.15
N LEU A 68 16.01 3.37 -9.05
CA LEU A 68 15.13 3.18 -10.21
C LEU A 68 14.71 4.50 -10.89
N LYS A 69 14.83 5.61 -10.17
CA LYS A 69 14.46 6.97 -10.62
C LYS A 69 15.65 7.76 -11.16
N THR A 70 16.82 7.62 -10.54
CA THR A 70 17.96 8.51 -10.82
C THR A 70 18.94 7.98 -11.86
N ARG A 71 18.90 6.68 -12.19
CA ARG A 71 19.78 6.09 -13.19
C ARG A 71 18.99 5.75 -14.47
N PRO A 72 19.38 6.24 -15.65
CA PRO A 72 18.82 5.75 -16.90
C PRO A 72 19.12 4.25 -17.01
N MET A 73 18.07 3.45 -17.21
CA MET A 73 18.19 2.00 -17.41
C MET A 73 18.42 1.72 -18.88
N HIS A 74 19.39 0.86 -19.16
CA HIS A 74 19.72 0.40 -20.49
C HIS A 74 19.36 -1.08 -20.65
N LEU A 75 19.13 -1.49 -21.90
CA LEU A 75 18.98 -2.90 -22.26
C LEU A 75 20.18 -3.69 -21.73
N GLY A 76 19.92 -4.82 -21.09
CA GLY A 76 20.97 -5.68 -20.55
C GLY A 76 21.47 -5.29 -19.16
N ASP A 77 21.02 -4.16 -18.59
CA ASP A 77 21.34 -3.81 -17.21
C ASP A 77 20.77 -4.86 -16.26
N GLN A 78 21.59 -5.36 -15.35
CA GLN A 78 21.12 -6.16 -14.22
C GLN A 78 20.68 -5.21 -13.12
N VAL A 79 19.39 -5.27 -12.77
CA VAL A 79 18.82 -4.41 -11.73
C VAL A 79 18.31 -5.26 -10.59
N HIS A 80 18.85 -5.01 -9.41
CA HIS A 80 18.32 -5.57 -8.18
C HIS A 80 17.13 -4.71 -7.74
N ILE A 81 15.91 -5.21 -7.93
CA ILE A 81 14.71 -4.55 -7.41
C ILE A 81 14.48 -5.11 -6.01
N PRO A 82 14.61 -4.31 -4.93
CA PRO A 82 14.31 -4.79 -3.59
C PRO A 82 12.91 -5.42 -3.52
N SER A 83 12.59 -6.17 -2.46
CA SER A 83 11.23 -6.68 -2.29
C SER A 83 10.29 -5.51 -1.98
N LEU A 84 9.20 -5.39 -2.75
CA LEU A 84 8.10 -4.44 -2.49
C LEU A 84 7.14 -4.94 -1.39
N GLY A 85 7.56 -5.95 -0.61
CA GLY A 85 6.69 -6.73 0.28
C GLY A 85 5.77 -7.71 -0.47
N LEU A 86 5.85 -7.71 -1.80
CA LEU A 86 5.08 -8.52 -2.75
C LEU A 86 6.02 -8.87 -3.89
N THR A 87 6.34 -10.15 -4.06
CA THR A 87 7.18 -10.65 -5.14
C THR A 87 6.37 -11.55 -6.06
N PRO A 88 6.73 -11.65 -7.35
CA PRO A 88 6.19 -12.69 -8.22
C PRO A 88 6.33 -14.08 -7.60
N LYS A 89 5.42 -14.98 -7.98
CA LYS A 89 5.52 -16.40 -7.68
C LYS A 89 6.88 -16.92 -8.20
N GLU A 90 7.58 -17.68 -7.37
CA GLU A 90 8.91 -18.25 -7.68
C GLU A 90 10.07 -17.23 -7.79
N PHE A 91 9.90 -16.01 -7.27
CA PHE A 91 11.04 -15.08 -7.15
C PHE A 91 11.95 -15.54 -6.02
N GLU A 92 13.06 -16.22 -6.34
CA GLU A 92 14.04 -16.67 -5.34
C GLU A 92 14.68 -15.47 -4.63
N GLU A 93 14.60 -15.45 -3.30
CA GLU A 93 15.15 -14.39 -2.43
C GLU A 93 16.68 -14.18 -2.59
N TYR A 94 17.39 -15.13 -3.21
CA TYR A 94 18.85 -15.17 -3.27
C TYR A 94 19.48 -14.55 -4.53
N ASN A 95 18.70 -14.16 -5.54
CA ASN A 95 19.23 -13.49 -6.72
C ASN A 95 18.20 -12.52 -7.32
N SER A 96 17.92 -11.45 -6.58
CA SER A 96 16.85 -10.48 -6.88
C SER A 96 17.16 -9.54 -8.07
N GLY A 97 18.23 -9.82 -8.82
CA GLY A 97 18.64 -9.10 -10.02
C GLY A 97 18.02 -9.72 -11.27
N PHE A 98 17.14 -8.99 -11.97
CA PHE A 98 16.69 -9.39 -13.31
C PHE A 98 17.25 -8.45 -14.37
N ILE A 99 17.39 -8.99 -15.59
CA ILE A 99 17.92 -8.27 -16.75
C ILE A 99 16.80 -7.42 -17.37
N ILE A 100 17.08 -6.14 -17.56
CA ILE A 100 16.17 -5.24 -18.28
C ILE A 100 16.12 -5.65 -19.76
N THR A 101 14.93 -5.99 -20.24
CA THR A 101 14.68 -6.34 -21.64
C THR A 101 14.13 -5.14 -22.44
N ASP A 102 14.21 -5.21 -23.76
CA ASP A 102 13.65 -4.15 -24.63
C ASP A 102 12.15 -4.02 -24.43
N GLN A 103 11.44 -5.15 -24.29
CA GLN A 103 10.00 -5.16 -24.03
C GLN A 103 9.62 -4.40 -22.75
N MET A 104 10.44 -4.49 -21.70
CA MET A 104 10.25 -3.73 -20.46
C MET A 104 10.36 -2.23 -20.71
N LEU A 105 11.39 -1.80 -21.43
CA LEU A 105 11.63 -0.39 -21.72
C LEU A 105 10.61 0.20 -22.68
N GLU A 106 10.23 -0.53 -23.73
CA GLU A 106 9.21 -0.14 -24.70
C GLU A 106 7.85 0.01 -24.04
N LEU A 107 7.41 -1.00 -23.28
CA LEU A 107 6.12 -0.96 -22.60
C LEU A 107 6.09 0.15 -21.54
N TRP A 108 7.19 0.38 -20.82
CA TRP A 108 7.28 1.51 -19.89
C TRP A 108 7.18 2.86 -20.61
N LYS A 109 7.85 3.05 -21.75
CA LYS A 109 7.71 4.28 -22.56
C LYS A 109 6.25 4.51 -22.98
N GLU A 110 5.56 3.45 -23.39
CA GLU A 110 4.16 3.51 -23.79
C GLU A 110 3.23 3.90 -22.63
N ILE A 111 3.42 3.28 -21.45
CA ILE A 111 2.63 3.54 -20.25
C ILE A 111 2.92 4.94 -19.68
N SER A 112 4.18 5.37 -19.71
CA SER A 112 4.59 6.67 -19.15
C SER A 112 4.27 7.87 -20.02
N ALA A 113 4.03 7.65 -21.32
CA ALA A 113 3.59 8.69 -22.23
C ALA A 113 2.29 9.36 -21.74
N GLU A 114 2.11 10.62 -22.15
CA GLU A 114 0.83 11.29 -22.03
C GLU A 114 -0.18 10.61 -22.95
N GLN A 115 -1.31 10.22 -22.38
CA GLN A 115 -2.35 9.50 -23.09
C GLN A 115 -3.59 10.39 -23.17
N ARG A 116 -4.30 10.34 -24.31
CA ARG A 116 -5.61 10.98 -24.43
C ARG A 116 -6.69 10.23 -23.64
N PHE A 117 -6.48 8.92 -23.44
CA PHE A 117 -7.43 8.01 -22.80
C PHE A 117 -6.74 7.14 -21.73
N SER A 118 -7.52 6.43 -20.93
CA SER A 118 -7.00 5.40 -20.01
C SER A 118 -6.18 4.36 -20.78
N PHE A 119 -4.98 4.02 -20.28
CA PHE A 119 -4.21 2.91 -20.84
C PHE A 119 -4.70 1.59 -20.23
N ARG A 120 -5.01 0.61 -21.08
CA ARG A 120 -5.55 -0.67 -20.68
C ARG A 120 -4.90 -1.75 -21.54
N ARG A 121 -4.28 -2.75 -20.93
CA ARG A 121 -3.59 -3.82 -21.67
C ARG A 121 -3.70 -5.16 -20.97
N VAL A 122 -3.81 -6.22 -21.76
CA VAL A 122 -3.58 -7.59 -21.30
C VAL A 122 -2.21 -8.02 -21.79
N LEU A 123 -1.35 -8.47 -20.87
CA LEU A 123 -0.10 -9.14 -21.19
C LEU A 123 -0.41 -10.63 -21.31
N SER A 124 -0.59 -11.10 -22.54
CA SER A 124 -0.83 -12.50 -22.85
C SER A 124 0.42 -13.16 -23.42
N GLY A 125 0.57 -14.46 -23.14
CA GLY A 125 1.69 -15.24 -23.65
C GLY A 125 1.78 -16.61 -22.98
N PRO A 126 2.62 -17.53 -23.50
CA PRO A 126 2.86 -18.82 -22.89
C PRO A 126 3.36 -18.72 -21.44
N MET A 127 3.25 -19.81 -20.68
CA MET A 127 3.88 -19.88 -19.36
C MET A 127 5.41 -19.78 -19.49
N GLY A 128 6.07 -19.16 -18.51
CA GLY A 128 7.54 -19.02 -18.48
C GLY A 128 8.14 -17.88 -19.32
N VAL A 129 7.35 -17.12 -20.09
CA VAL A 129 7.86 -16.03 -20.94
C VAL A 129 8.17 -14.71 -20.20
N GLY A 130 8.14 -14.72 -18.87
CA GLY A 130 8.55 -13.55 -18.06
C GLY A 130 7.50 -12.46 -17.87
N LYS A 131 6.21 -12.72 -18.09
CA LYS A 131 5.12 -11.73 -17.87
C LYS A 131 5.08 -11.18 -16.45
N SER A 132 5.30 -12.03 -15.46
CA SER A 132 5.32 -11.64 -14.04
C SER A 132 6.52 -10.75 -13.72
N TYR A 133 7.68 -11.03 -14.32
CA TYR A 133 8.87 -10.16 -14.21
C TYR A 133 8.62 -8.79 -14.87
N LEU A 134 7.99 -8.77 -16.05
CA LEU A 134 7.59 -7.53 -16.72
C LEU A 134 6.61 -6.72 -15.86
N SER A 135 5.61 -7.38 -15.28
CA SER A 135 4.61 -6.75 -14.40
C SER A 135 5.24 -6.17 -13.15
N TYR A 136 6.16 -6.91 -12.53
CA TYR A 136 6.91 -6.45 -11.37
C TYR A 136 7.81 -5.26 -11.68
N PHE A 137 8.51 -5.29 -12.83
CA PHE A 137 9.30 -4.16 -13.33
C PHE A 137 8.46 -2.90 -13.46
N LEU A 138 7.27 -3.00 -14.08
CA LEU A 138 6.36 -1.88 -14.25
C LEU A 138 5.86 -1.34 -12.91
N ALA A 139 5.49 -2.22 -11.97
CA ALA A 139 5.08 -1.82 -10.63
C ALA A 139 6.19 -1.04 -9.91
N ALA A 140 7.42 -1.55 -9.95
CA ALA A 140 8.57 -0.90 -9.35
C ALA A 140 8.87 0.46 -10.00
N LYS A 141 8.73 0.57 -11.33
CA LYS A 141 8.87 1.83 -12.06
C LYS A 141 7.78 2.84 -11.71
N GLY A 142 6.52 2.44 -11.69
CA GLY A 142 5.39 3.30 -11.29
C GLY A 142 5.57 3.85 -9.88
N TYR A 143 5.93 2.99 -8.94
CA TYR A 143 6.25 3.39 -7.57
C TYR A 143 7.43 4.38 -7.51
N ALA A 144 8.53 4.11 -8.23
CA ALA A 144 9.70 5.00 -8.25
C ALA A 144 9.40 6.40 -8.83
N GLU A 145 8.46 6.50 -9.78
CA GLU A 145 7.97 7.79 -10.29
C GLU A 145 6.97 8.49 -9.35
N GLY A 146 6.62 7.88 -8.21
CA GLY A 146 5.65 8.41 -7.25
C GLY A 146 4.20 8.24 -7.70
N TRP A 147 3.92 7.34 -8.65
CA TRP A 147 2.56 7.04 -9.06
C TRP A 147 1.90 6.16 -8.00
N LEU A 148 0.61 6.38 -7.75
CA LEU A 148 -0.17 5.43 -6.98
C LEU A 148 -0.16 4.10 -7.72
N THR A 149 0.36 3.04 -7.08
CA THR A 149 0.64 1.77 -7.73
C THR A 149 0.08 0.61 -6.91
N LEU A 150 -0.71 -0.27 -7.53
CA LEU A 150 -1.19 -1.50 -6.90
C LEU A 150 -0.80 -2.68 -7.78
N TYR A 151 0.06 -3.55 -7.25
CA TYR A 151 0.45 -4.80 -7.88
C TYR A 151 -0.08 -5.98 -7.06
N ILE A 152 -0.81 -6.89 -7.73
CA ILE A 152 -1.28 -8.16 -7.17
C ILE A 152 -0.55 -9.27 -7.93
N PRO A 153 0.46 -9.94 -7.33
CA PRO A 153 1.27 -10.96 -8.00
C PRO A 153 0.51 -12.24 -8.37
N ASP A 154 -0.52 -12.58 -7.58
CA ASP A 154 -1.36 -13.74 -7.78
C ASP A 154 -2.80 -13.33 -7.47
N ALA A 155 -3.67 -13.35 -8.49
CA ALA A 155 -5.06 -12.96 -8.34
C ALA A 155 -5.90 -13.95 -7.52
N ALA A 156 -5.44 -15.21 -7.36
CA ALA A 156 -6.12 -16.23 -6.55
C ALA A 156 -6.29 -15.77 -5.10
N ILE A 157 -5.41 -14.89 -4.60
CA ILE A 157 -5.51 -14.33 -3.26
C ILE A 157 -6.78 -13.52 -2.99
N LEU A 158 -7.48 -13.09 -4.06
CA LEU A 158 -8.76 -12.40 -3.94
C LEU A 158 -9.92 -13.39 -3.81
N ASN A 159 -9.72 -14.67 -4.13
CA ASN A 159 -10.70 -15.75 -3.96
C ASN A 159 -10.74 -16.26 -2.52
N GLU A 160 -11.15 -15.38 -1.59
CA GLU A 160 -11.21 -15.71 -0.17
C GLU A 160 -12.48 -16.47 0.21
N SER A 161 -12.63 -16.79 1.50
CA SER A 161 -13.85 -17.39 2.07
C SER A 161 -14.99 -16.38 2.28
N SER A 162 -14.71 -15.08 2.28
CA SER A 162 -15.69 -13.99 2.47
C SER A 162 -15.22 -12.72 1.74
N ASP A 163 -16.16 -11.84 1.43
CA ASP A 163 -15.91 -10.52 0.83
C ASP A 163 -15.03 -9.63 1.72
N THR A 164 -15.25 -9.59 3.03
CA THR A 164 -14.42 -8.81 3.97
C THR A 164 -12.96 -9.25 3.95
N LYS A 165 -12.70 -10.57 3.88
CA LYS A 165 -11.34 -11.11 3.78
C LYS A 165 -10.69 -10.75 2.44
N SER A 166 -11.44 -10.86 1.34
CA SER A 166 -10.97 -10.45 0.02
C SER A 166 -10.63 -8.96 -0.02
N ALA A 167 -11.49 -8.11 0.55
CA ALA A 167 -11.28 -6.67 0.65
C ALA A 167 -10.03 -6.34 1.48
N LYS A 168 -9.85 -6.99 2.63
CA LYS A 168 -8.63 -6.85 3.45
C LYS A 168 -7.38 -7.31 2.70
N ALA A 169 -7.45 -8.38 1.90
CA ALA A 169 -6.34 -8.85 1.09
C ALA A 169 -5.92 -7.80 0.04
N LEU A 170 -6.88 -7.14 -0.61
CA LEU A 170 -6.62 -6.04 -1.54
C LEU A 170 -6.02 -4.82 -0.81
N LEU A 171 -6.63 -4.38 0.29
CA LEU A 171 -6.18 -3.21 1.06
C LEU A 171 -4.76 -3.38 1.61
N ARG A 172 -4.42 -4.57 2.13
CA ARG A 172 -3.07 -4.87 2.62
C ARG A 172 -2.02 -4.64 1.53
N ARG A 173 -2.31 -5.04 0.29
CA ARG A 173 -1.40 -4.87 -0.86
C ARG A 173 -1.33 -3.42 -1.31
N PHE A 174 -2.47 -2.74 -1.34
CA PHE A 174 -2.52 -1.31 -1.63
C PHE A 174 -1.66 -0.50 -0.66
N PHE A 175 -1.80 -0.72 0.64
CA PHE A 175 -1.00 -0.02 1.64
C PHE A 175 0.46 -0.47 1.65
N ALA A 176 0.77 -1.72 1.32
CA ALA A 176 2.16 -2.17 1.20
C ALA A 176 2.95 -1.31 0.19
N PHE A 177 2.32 -0.95 -0.93
CA PHE A 177 2.94 -0.16 -2.00
C PHE A 177 2.89 1.36 -1.79
N ASN A 178 1.83 1.92 -1.20
CA ASN A 178 1.56 3.35 -1.35
C ASN A 178 1.70 4.18 -0.07
N ARG A 179 2.12 3.60 1.05
CA ARG A 179 2.18 4.28 2.37
C ARG A 179 2.86 5.65 2.35
N ASP A 180 3.94 5.78 1.59
CA ASP A 180 4.74 6.99 1.47
C ASP A 180 4.35 7.89 0.30
N ILE A 181 3.41 7.43 -0.54
CA ILE A 181 2.89 8.14 -1.71
C ILE A 181 1.51 8.76 -1.45
N LEU A 182 0.73 8.19 -0.53
CA LEU A 182 -0.62 8.65 -0.21
C LEU A 182 -0.62 10.08 0.38
N THR A 183 -1.49 10.92 -0.19
CA THR A 183 -1.77 12.26 0.33
C THR A 183 -2.81 12.20 1.44
N ALA A 184 -2.97 13.30 2.19
CA ALA A 184 -4.04 13.40 3.19
C ALA A 184 -5.43 13.25 2.56
N SER A 185 -5.64 13.83 1.37
CA SER A 185 -6.92 13.70 0.64
C SER A 185 -7.19 12.27 0.16
N ASP A 186 -6.15 11.56 -0.29
CA ASP A 186 -6.29 10.13 -0.64
C ASP A 186 -6.75 9.33 0.60
N LEU A 187 -6.17 9.60 1.78
CA LEU A 187 -6.61 8.94 3.01
C LEU A 187 -8.02 9.32 3.45
N GLU A 188 -8.40 10.59 3.36
CA GLU A 188 -9.76 11.04 3.65
C GLU A 188 -10.76 10.28 2.78
N SER A 189 -10.50 10.15 1.47
CA SER A 189 -11.36 9.39 0.56
C SER A 189 -11.49 7.90 0.90
N LEU A 190 -10.50 7.31 1.59
CA LEU A 190 -10.54 5.94 2.07
C LEU A 190 -11.29 5.80 3.40
N LEU A 191 -11.40 6.90 4.16
CA LEU A 191 -11.93 6.93 5.53
C LEU A 191 -13.29 7.64 5.67
N ASP A 192 -13.84 8.22 4.58
CA ASP A 192 -15.07 9.02 4.54
C ASP A 192 -16.38 8.23 4.79
N PHE A 193 -16.34 7.19 5.62
CA PHE A 193 -17.42 6.21 5.76
C PHE A 193 -17.71 5.85 7.21
N SER A 194 -17.76 6.87 8.07
CA SER A 194 -17.88 6.77 9.54
C SER A 194 -19.11 6.01 10.09
N GLU A 195 -20.02 5.53 9.23
CA GLU A 195 -21.27 4.86 9.63
C GLU A 195 -21.44 3.42 9.08
N VAL A 196 -20.45 2.84 8.38
CA VAL A 196 -20.62 1.53 7.71
C VAL A 196 -20.08 0.36 8.55
N ILE A 197 -20.92 -0.66 8.73
CA ILE A 197 -20.67 -1.90 9.50
C ILE A 197 -19.42 -2.68 9.03
N ASP A 198 -19.02 -2.54 7.76
CA ASP A 198 -17.84 -3.21 7.21
C ASP A 198 -16.96 -2.27 6.37
N CYS A 199 -16.18 -1.44 7.07
CA CYS A 199 -15.31 -0.41 6.49
C CYS A 199 -14.30 -0.95 5.47
N SER A 200 -13.95 -2.23 5.52
CA SER A 200 -12.96 -2.84 4.62
C SER A 200 -13.46 -2.91 3.17
N ILE A 201 -14.73 -3.29 2.96
CA ILE A 201 -15.30 -3.40 1.61
C ILE A 201 -15.42 -2.02 0.98
N VAL A 202 -15.84 -1.04 1.77
CA VAL A 202 -16.00 0.34 1.31
C VAL A 202 -14.64 0.95 0.96
N ALA A 203 -13.64 0.79 1.83
CA ALA A 203 -12.28 1.23 1.54
C ALA A 203 -11.71 0.53 0.29
N ALA A 204 -11.99 -0.77 0.09
CA ALA A 204 -11.57 -1.48 -1.12
C ALA A 204 -12.23 -0.93 -2.39
N ARG A 205 -13.49 -0.46 -2.32
CA ARG A 205 -14.14 0.26 -3.43
C ARG A 205 -13.47 1.60 -3.69
N ALA A 206 -13.21 2.37 -2.64
CA ALA A 206 -12.53 3.66 -2.74
C ALA A 206 -11.12 3.53 -3.35
N VAL A 207 -10.42 2.42 -3.11
CA VAL A 207 -9.16 2.13 -3.82
C VAL A 207 -9.37 2.12 -5.33
N PHE A 208 -10.40 1.44 -5.87
CA PHE A 208 -10.64 1.45 -7.31
C PHE A 208 -10.88 2.86 -7.87
N ASP A 209 -11.57 3.70 -7.12
CA ASP A 209 -11.82 5.08 -7.53
C ASP A 209 -10.56 5.94 -7.46
N LEU A 210 -9.66 5.69 -6.51
CA LEU A 210 -8.32 6.28 -6.47
C LEU A 210 -7.47 5.93 -7.71
N PHE A 211 -7.71 4.80 -8.37
CA PHE A 211 -7.04 4.43 -9.63
C PHE A 211 -7.76 4.91 -10.90
N LYS A 212 -8.97 5.47 -10.78
CA LYS A 212 -9.73 6.08 -11.90
C LYS A 212 -9.48 7.58 -11.97
N GLN A 213 -8.23 7.94 -12.24
CA GLN A 213 -7.79 9.34 -12.24
C GLN A 213 -7.80 9.97 -13.62
N LYS A 214 -8.09 11.28 -13.67
CA LYS A 214 -7.93 12.10 -14.87
C LYS A 214 -6.56 12.77 -14.93
N GLU A 215 -6.03 13.26 -13.82
CA GLU A 215 -4.85 14.13 -13.85
C GLU A 215 -3.60 13.40 -13.37
N ARG A 216 -3.71 12.68 -12.27
CA ARG A 216 -2.61 11.92 -11.67
C ARG A 216 -2.44 10.58 -12.39
N LYS A 217 -1.19 10.24 -12.73
CA LYS A 217 -0.86 8.90 -13.23
C LYS A 217 -0.96 7.88 -12.10
N THR A 218 -1.64 6.77 -12.38
CA THR A 218 -1.82 5.64 -11.45
C THR A 218 -1.61 4.35 -12.22
N LEU A 219 -1.13 3.31 -11.54
CA LEU A 219 -0.78 2.03 -12.15
C LEU A 219 -1.39 0.86 -11.37
N PHE A 220 -2.36 0.19 -11.98
CA PHE A 220 -3.03 -0.98 -11.43
C PHE A 220 -2.64 -2.22 -12.23
N ILE A 221 -2.03 -3.20 -11.57
CA ILE A 221 -1.52 -4.43 -12.20
C ILE A 221 -2.05 -5.64 -11.45
N ILE A 222 -2.71 -6.54 -12.18
CA ILE A 222 -3.07 -7.88 -11.69
C ILE A 222 -2.34 -8.91 -12.53
N ASP A 223 -1.50 -9.68 -11.85
CA ASP A 223 -0.82 -10.84 -12.38
C ASP A 223 -1.60 -12.12 -12.05
N GLU A 224 -1.45 -13.14 -12.88
CA GLU A 224 -2.26 -14.35 -12.87
C GLU A 224 -3.78 -14.04 -12.87
N HIS A 225 -4.24 -13.05 -13.66
CA HIS A 225 -5.63 -12.56 -13.66
C HIS A 225 -6.66 -13.67 -13.90
N GLY A 226 -6.29 -14.71 -14.65
CA GLY A 226 -7.12 -15.89 -14.91
C GLY A 226 -7.54 -16.69 -13.70
N GLU A 227 -6.81 -16.59 -12.59
CA GLU A 227 -7.16 -17.27 -11.34
C GLU A 227 -8.55 -16.83 -10.82
N LEU A 228 -8.99 -15.63 -11.19
CA LEU A 228 -10.32 -15.11 -10.84
C LEU A 228 -11.48 -15.85 -11.52
N PHE A 229 -11.19 -16.61 -12.59
CA PHE A 229 -12.20 -17.24 -13.47
C PHE A 229 -12.08 -18.77 -13.54
N GLN A 230 -11.30 -19.40 -12.66
CA GLN A 230 -11.11 -20.85 -12.69
C GLN A 230 -12.37 -21.66 -12.36
N LYS A 231 -13.23 -21.16 -11.46
CA LYS A 231 -14.41 -21.87 -10.97
C LYS A 231 -15.58 -20.93 -10.71
N GLU A 232 -16.78 -21.33 -11.14
CA GLU A 232 -18.01 -20.59 -10.86
C GLU A 232 -18.50 -20.79 -9.41
N PRO A 233 -19.11 -19.75 -8.78
CA PRO A 233 -19.22 -18.38 -9.29
C PRO A 233 -17.84 -17.70 -9.36
N TYR A 234 -17.55 -17.01 -10.47
CA TYR A 234 -16.26 -16.32 -10.65
C TYR A 234 -16.04 -15.28 -9.56
N VAL A 235 -14.79 -14.98 -9.23
CA VAL A 235 -14.46 -14.13 -8.08
C VAL A 235 -15.11 -12.73 -8.18
N PRO A 236 -15.14 -12.05 -9.34
CA PRO A 236 -15.83 -10.76 -9.49
C PRO A 236 -17.36 -10.85 -9.33
N ASP A 237 -17.96 -12.00 -9.64
CA ASP A 237 -19.41 -12.25 -9.43
C ASP A 237 -19.71 -12.57 -7.97
N LYS A 238 -18.83 -13.36 -7.34
CA LYS A 238 -18.91 -13.69 -5.92
C LYS A 238 -18.76 -12.45 -5.04
N TYR A 239 -17.90 -11.50 -5.43
CA TYR A 239 -17.58 -10.29 -4.67
C TYR A 239 -17.82 -9.02 -5.51
N PRO A 240 -18.99 -8.36 -5.38
CA PRO A 240 -19.37 -7.24 -6.24
C PRO A 240 -18.42 -6.04 -6.22
N PHE A 241 -17.65 -5.83 -5.15
CA PHE A 241 -16.66 -4.75 -5.10
C PHE A 241 -15.47 -5.00 -6.05
N LEU A 242 -15.22 -6.24 -6.46
CA LEU A 242 -14.20 -6.63 -7.44
C LEU A 242 -14.72 -6.60 -8.89
N LYS A 243 -15.94 -6.09 -9.15
CA LYS A 243 -16.52 -6.05 -10.49
C LYS A 243 -15.60 -5.41 -11.53
N HIS A 244 -14.79 -4.41 -11.15
CA HIS A 244 -13.80 -3.77 -12.02
C HIS A 244 -12.72 -4.72 -12.57
N LEU A 245 -12.56 -5.90 -11.99
CA LEU A 245 -11.61 -6.91 -12.44
C LEU A 245 -12.20 -7.82 -13.53
N MET A 246 -13.50 -7.74 -13.78
CA MET A 246 -14.17 -8.60 -14.76
C MET A 246 -13.78 -8.23 -16.20
N ASN A 247 -13.63 -6.94 -16.51
CA ASN A 247 -13.32 -6.47 -17.85
C ASN A 247 -12.59 -5.11 -17.83
N LEU A 248 -11.57 -4.95 -18.67
CA LEU A 248 -10.83 -3.69 -18.87
C LEU A 248 -11.75 -2.52 -19.30
N ASN A 249 -12.87 -2.77 -19.95
CA ASN A 249 -13.85 -1.74 -20.34
C ASN A 249 -14.48 -1.01 -19.16
N LEU A 250 -14.49 -1.62 -17.97
CA LEU A 250 -14.94 -0.98 -16.74
C LEU A 250 -14.01 0.13 -16.24
N TRP A 251 -12.82 0.27 -16.84
CA TRP A 251 -11.84 1.30 -16.55
C TRP A 251 -11.93 2.53 -17.47
N GLN A 252 -13.00 2.65 -18.26
CA GLN A 252 -13.50 3.83 -19.02
C GLN A 252 -12.45 4.81 -19.59
N SER A 253 -12.54 5.06 -20.89
CA SER A 253 -11.53 5.83 -21.65
C SER A 253 -11.23 7.24 -21.12
N HIS A 254 -12.15 7.92 -20.44
CA HIS A 254 -11.94 9.30 -19.97
C HIS A 254 -11.01 9.41 -18.74
N TYR A 255 -10.66 8.31 -18.07
CA TYR A 255 -9.67 8.31 -16.99
C TYR A 255 -8.25 8.30 -17.55
N LYS A 256 -7.84 9.41 -18.19
CA LYS A 256 -6.55 9.52 -18.89
C LYS A 256 -5.31 9.33 -18.00
N GLY A 257 -5.45 9.42 -16.67
CA GLY A 257 -4.39 9.13 -15.70
C GLY A 257 -4.32 7.65 -15.30
N SER A 258 -5.34 6.85 -15.60
CA SER A 258 -5.38 5.43 -15.26
C SER A 258 -4.52 4.59 -16.21
N ARG A 259 -3.70 3.70 -15.64
CA ARG A 259 -2.94 2.67 -16.35
C ARG A 259 -3.31 1.32 -15.73
N VAL A 260 -3.89 0.43 -16.53
CA VAL A 260 -4.41 -0.86 -16.05
C VAL A 260 -3.82 -1.99 -16.87
N ILE A 261 -3.23 -2.96 -16.18
CA ILE A 261 -2.57 -4.11 -16.82
C ILE A 261 -3.05 -5.39 -16.15
N PHE A 262 -3.57 -6.32 -16.95
CA PHE A 262 -3.84 -7.68 -16.51
C PHE A 262 -2.85 -8.62 -17.20
N THR A 263 -2.42 -9.69 -16.53
CA THR A 263 -1.67 -10.77 -17.18
C THR A 263 -2.52 -12.02 -17.29
N GLY A 264 -2.33 -12.76 -18.37
CA GLY A 264 -2.96 -14.06 -18.51
C GLY A 264 -2.27 -14.94 -19.54
N THR A 265 -2.89 -16.08 -19.82
CA THR A 265 -2.36 -17.08 -20.74
C THR A 265 -3.00 -16.89 -22.10
N ALA A 266 -2.20 -16.94 -23.18
CA ALA A 266 -2.62 -16.66 -24.57
C ALA A 266 -3.82 -17.47 -25.13
N HIS A 267 -4.35 -18.43 -24.35
CA HIS A 267 -5.48 -19.29 -24.71
C HIS A 267 -6.57 -19.33 -23.63
N ALA A 268 -6.52 -18.43 -22.65
CA ALA A 268 -7.56 -18.30 -21.65
C ALA A 268 -8.87 -17.83 -22.30
N LYS A 269 -9.92 -18.64 -22.18
CA LYS A 269 -11.27 -18.32 -22.71
C LYS A 269 -11.81 -16.96 -22.24
N TYR A 270 -11.41 -16.51 -21.05
CA TYR A 270 -11.83 -15.21 -20.50
C TYR A 270 -11.15 -14.01 -21.18
N GLU A 271 -9.94 -14.16 -21.74
CA GLU A 271 -9.25 -13.06 -22.45
C GLU A 271 -9.99 -12.65 -23.72
N LEU A 272 -10.62 -13.61 -24.40
CA LEU A 272 -11.42 -13.38 -25.61
C LEU A 272 -12.75 -12.67 -25.35
N GLN A 273 -13.25 -12.67 -24.11
CA GLN A 273 -14.46 -11.94 -23.71
C GLN A 273 -14.18 -10.54 -23.17
N ILE A 274 -12.91 -10.23 -22.86
CA ILE A 274 -12.48 -8.94 -22.32
C ILE A 274 -12.06 -7.96 -23.44
N MET A 275 -11.66 -8.46 -24.61
CA MET A 275 -11.47 -7.67 -25.83
C MET A 275 -12.80 -7.24 -26.45
#